data_AF-A0A8T5EQP5-F1
#
_entry.id   AF-A0A8T5EQP5-F1
#
_cell.length_a   1.000
_cell.length_b   1.000
_cell.length_c   1.000
_cell.angle_alpha   90.00
_cell.angle_beta   90.00
_cell.angle_gamma   90.00
#
_symmetry.space_group_name_H-M   'P 1'
#
loop_
_entity.id
_entity.type
_entity.pdbx_description
1 polymer ?
#
loop_
_entity_poly.entity_id
_entity_poly.type
_entity_poly.pdbx_seq_one_letter_code
_entity_poly.pdbx_strand_id
1 'polypeptide(L)' 'MDENNSKKIWAYIQEAGDKLVGKLPNSRNHPKGRNPYAHVAICVKSKFGQSYKEIPDDKYQEVIEFIDFLVENPN' A
#
# COMPACT_ATOMS: atom_id res chain seq x y z
N MET A 1 14.58 -2.77 -3.06
CA MET A 1 14.15 -3.82 -3.98
C MET A 1 14.81 -3.51 -5.30
N ASP A 2 15.03 -4.54 -6.12
CA ASP A 2 15.40 -4.32 -7.50
C ASP A 2 14.27 -3.60 -8.27
N GLU A 3 14.57 -3.17 -9.49
CA GLU A 3 13.62 -2.43 -10.32
C GLU A 3 12.40 -3.28 -10.71
N ASN A 4 12.57 -4.59 -10.90
CA ASN A 4 11.51 -5.51 -11.32
C ASN A 4 10.49 -5.72 -10.20
N ASN A 5 10.97 -6.03 -9.00
CA ASN A 5 10.15 -6.21 -7.81
C ASN A 5 9.48 -4.90 -7.40
N SER A 6 10.19 -3.78 -7.47
CA SER A 6 9.59 -2.46 -7.24
C SER A 6 8.42 -2.17 -8.18
N LYS A 7 8.53 -2.52 -9.48
CA LYS A 7 7.45 -2.37 -10.46
C LYS A 7 6.27 -3.30 -10.15
N LYS A 8 6.53 -4.55 -9.77
CA LYS A 8 5.48 -5.50 -9.37
C LYS A 8 4.72 -5.03 -8.13
N ILE A 9 5.44 -4.58 -7.09
CA ILE A 9 4.80 -4.03 -5.89
C ILE A 9 3.98 -2.79 -6.23
N TRP A 10 4.48 -1.91 -7.09
CA TRP A 10 3.71 -0.74 -7.50
C TRP A 10 2.40 -1.14 -8.19
N ALA A 11 2.44 -2.07 -9.14
CA ALA A 11 1.23 -2.59 -9.79
C ALA A 11 0.27 -3.23 -8.76
N TYR A 12 0.80 -3.93 -7.76
CA TYR A 12 0.02 -4.53 -6.70
C TYR A 12 -0.64 -3.51 -5.76
N ILE A 13 0.09 -2.43 -5.42
CA ILE A 13 -0.45 -1.29 -4.67
C ILE A 13 -1.59 -0.63 -5.46
N GLN A 14 -1.47 -0.54 -6.79
CA GLN A 14 -2.54 -0.03 -7.64
C GLN A 14 -3.78 -0.92 -7.56
N GLU A 15 -3.63 -2.24 -7.72
CA GLU A 15 -4.75 -3.18 -7.60
C GLU A 15 -5.41 -3.13 -6.21
N ALA A 16 -4.61 -3.07 -5.14
CA ALA A 16 -5.10 -2.93 -3.77
C ALA A 16 -5.83 -1.59 -3.57
N GLY A 17 -5.30 -0.51 -4.12
CA GLY A 17 -5.92 0.81 -4.09
C GLY A 17 -7.29 0.81 -4.78
N ASP A 18 -7.40 0.18 -5.95
CA ASP A 18 -8.68 0.01 -6.67
C ASP A 18 -9.71 -0.74 -5.80
N LYS A 19 -9.28 -1.82 -5.12
CA LYS A 19 -10.14 -2.58 -4.19
C LYS A 19 -10.58 -1.76 -2.96
N LEU A 20 -9.84 -0.72 -2.60
CA LEU A 20 -10.07 0.13 -1.42
C LEU A 20 -10.83 1.43 -1.74
N VAL A 21 -11.08 1.73 -3.02
CA VAL A 21 -11.89 2.89 -3.43
C VAL A 21 -13.26 2.83 -2.75
N GLY A 22 -13.60 3.89 -2.00
CA GLY A 22 -14.86 3.99 -1.27
C GLY A 22 -14.97 3.13 -0.01
N LYS A 23 -13.94 2.36 0.34
CA LYS A 23 -13.93 1.51 1.57
C LYS A 23 -13.17 2.13 2.74
N LEU A 24 -12.32 3.13 2.48
CA LEU A 24 -11.57 3.82 3.53
C LEU A 24 -12.47 4.77 4.33
N PRO A 25 -12.27 4.89 5.65
CA PRO A 25 -13.09 5.76 6.49
C PRO A 25 -12.88 7.23 6.15
N ASN A 26 -13.98 7.98 6.28
CA ASN A 26 -13.97 9.42 6.09
C ASN A 26 -13.09 10.10 7.15
N SER A 27 -12.36 11.14 6.74
CA SER A 27 -11.56 11.96 7.64
C SER A 27 -11.88 13.42 7.43
N ARG A 28 -11.98 14.20 8.52
CA ARG A 28 -12.23 15.64 8.47
C ARG A 28 -11.20 16.40 7.61
N ASN A 29 -9.98 15.87 7.53
CA ASN A 29 -8.89 16.46 6.75
C ASN A 29 -8.96 16.11 5.25
N HIS A 30 -9.86 15.20 4.86
CA HIS A 30 -10.05 14.73 3.49
C HIS A 30 -11.52 14.87 3.07
N PRO A 31 -12.00 16.10 2.80
CA PRO A 31 -13.40 16.36 2.48
C PRO A 31 -13.88 15.70 1.17
N LYS A 32 -12.95 15.24 0.32
CA LYS A 32 -13.22 14.52 -0.94
C LYS A 32 -12.91 13.02 -0.86
N GLY A 33 -12.67 12.48 0.35
CA GLY A 33 -12.23 11.10 0.56
C GLY A 33 -10.72 10.92 0.55
N ARG A 34 -10.24 9.79 1.09
CA ARG A 34 -8.82 9.42 1.09
C ARG A 34 -8.40 8.87 -0.28
N ASN A 35 -7.17 9.15 -0.69
CA ASN A 35 -6.56 8.50 -1.86
C ASN A 35 -6.08 7.09 -1.43
N PRO A 36 -6.67 6.01 -1.96
CA PRO A 36 -6.35 4.66 -1.51
C PRO A 36 -4.92 4.21 -1.87
N TYR A 37 -4.42 4.58 -3.05
CA TYR A 37 -3.07 4.22 -3.48
C TYR A 37 -2.00 4.86 -2.57
N ALA A 38 -2.18 6.15 -2.27
CA ALA A 38 -1.29 6.86 -1.37
C ALA A 38 -1.37 6.29 0.05
N HIS A 39 -2.58 5.93 0.50
CA HIS A 39 -2.79 5.31 1.80
C HIS A 39 -2.00 3.99 1.93
N VAL A 40 -2.15 3.06 0.99
CA VAL A 40 -1.41 1.78 1.00
C VAL A 40 0.10 2.03 1.03
N ALA A 41 0.63 2.91 0.16
CA ALA A 41 2.05 3.22 0.13
C ALA A 41 2.58 3.81 1.45
N ILE A 42 1.79 4.67 2.10
CA ILE A 42 2.11 5.25 3.41
C ILE A 42 2.09 4.17 4.51
N CYS A 43 1.11 3.27 4.49
CA CYS A 43 1.04 2.15 5.44
C CYS A 43 2.25 1.22 5.30
N VAL A 44 2.64 0.87 4.07
CA VAL A 44 3.87 0.09 3.81
C VAL A 44 5.08 0.83 4.36
N LYS A 45 5.24 2.12 4.06
CA LYS A 45 6.35 2.91 4.59
C LYS A 45 6.38 2.95 6.12
N SER A 46 5.22 3.10 6.75
CA SER A 46 5.10 3.13 8.21
C SER A 46 5.41 1.78 8.86
N LYS A 47 5.05 0.67 8.22
CA LYS A 47 5.29 -0.69 8.73
C LYS A 47 6.74 -1.13 8.62
N PHE A 48 7.39 -0.81 7.49
CA PHE A 48 8.76 -1.26 7.19
C PHE A 48 9.82 -0.20 7.48
N GLY A 49 9.42 1.03 7.84
CA GLY A 49 10.31 2.16 8.15
C GLY A 49 10.91 2.85 6.92
N GLN A 50 10.64 2.35 5.72
CA GLN A 50 11.22 2.82 4.47
C GLN A 50 10.28 2.59 3.29
N SER A 51 10.53 3.25 2.16
CA SER A 51 9.71 3.07 0.96
C SER A 51 9.82 1.63 0.44
N TYR A 52 8.77 1.11 -0.22
CA TYR A 52 8.82 -0.22 -0.85
C TYR A 52 9.99 -0.40 -1.81
N LYS A 53 10.46 0.69 -2.44
CA LYS A 53 11.64 0.68 -3.32
C LYS A 53 12.95 0.42 -2.57
N GLU A 54 13.01 0.74 -1.28
CA GLU A 54 14.18 0.62 -0.41
C GLU A 54 14.17 -0.69 0.39
N ILE A 55 13.03 -1.38 0.45
CA ILE A 55 12.89 -2.67 1.13
C ILE A 55 13.75 -3.74 0.44
N PRO A 56 14.50 -4.58 1.16
CA PRO A 56 15.24 -5.70 0.57
C PRO A 56 14.33 -6.69 -0.20
N ASP A 57 14.83 -7.31 -1.26
CA ASP A 57 14.05 -8.22 -2.11
C ASP A 57 13.59 -9.50 -1.38
N ASP A 58 14.31 -9.93 -0.34
CA ASP A 58 13.91 -11.04 0.54
C ASP A 58 12.59 -10.79 1.28
N LYS A 59 12.22 -9.51 1.46
CA LYS A 59 10.95 -9.11 2.09
C LYS A 59 9.82 -8.87 1.09
N TYR A 60 10.01 -9.20 -0.18
CA TYR A 60 8.98 -9.01 -1.21
C TYR A 60 7.64 -9.64 -0.81
N GLN A 61 7.68 -10.90 -0.39
CA GLN A 61 6.48 -11.64 0.00
C GLN A 61 5.80 -11.01 1.22
N GLU A 62 6.57 -10.58 2.22
CA GLU A 62 6.04 -9.92 3.43
C GLU A 62 5.33 -8.60 3.08
N VAL A 63 5.83 -7.84 2.10
CA VAL A 63 5.19 -6.60 1.65
C VAL A 63 3.87 -6.91 0.92
N ILE A 64 3.82 -7.94 0.08
CA ILE A 64 2.59 -8.37 -0.60
C ILE A 64 1.52 -8.79 0.41
N GLU A 65 1.89 -9.65 1.37
CA GLU A 65 0.98 -10.12 2.42
C GLU A 65 0.45 -8.97 3.28
N PHE A 66 1.30 -7.97 3.57
CA PHE A 66 0.87 -6.79 4.29
C PHE A 66 -0.11 -5.93 3.47
N ILE A 67 0.10 -5.80 2.15
CA ILE A 67 -0.83 -5.10 1.28
C ILE A 67 -2.20 -5.81 1.24
N ASP A 68 -2.21 -7.15 1.14
CA ASP A 68 -3.45 -7.93 1.22
C ASP A 68 -4.19 -7.72 2.55
N PHE A 69 -3.45 -7.75 3.67
CA PHE A 69 -4.01 -7.45 4.98
C PHE A 69 -4.69 -6.08 5.04
N LEU A 70 -4.13 -5.05 4.39
CA LEU A 70 -4.75 -3.71 4.32
C LEU A 70 -6.05 -3.71 3.51
N VAL A 71 -6.14 -4.53 2.46
CA VAL A 71 -7.35 -4.65 1.63
C VAL A 71 -8.46 -5.35 2.39
N GLU A 72 -8.13 -6.40 3.16
CA GLU A 72 -9.07 -7.13 4.01
C GLU A 72 -9.51 -6.32 5.24
N ASN A 73 -8.65 -5.41 5.72
CA ASN A 73 -8.87 -4.61 6.92
C ASN A 73 -8.75 -3.10 6.63
N PRO A 74 -9.69 -2.51 5.84
CA PRO A 74 -9.66 -1.09 5.51
C PRO A 74 -9.88 -0.21 6.75
N ASN A 75 -8.92 0.69 7.06
CA ASN A 75 -8.92 1.58 8.23
C ASN A 75 -8.36 3.00 7.92
#